data_AF-A0AA46NPI9-F1
#
_entry.id   AF-A0AA46NPI9-F1
#
_cell.length_a   1.000
_cell.length_b   1.000
_cell.length_c   1.000
_cell.angle_alpha   90.00
_cell.angle_beta   90.00
_cell.angle_gamma   90.00
#
_symmetry.space_group_name_H-M   'P 1'
#
loop_
_entity.id
_entity.type
_entity.pdbx_description
1 polymer ?
#
loop_
_entity_poly.entity_id
_entity_poly.type
_entity_poly.pdbx_seq_one_letter_code
_entity_poly.pdbx_strand_id
1 'polypeptide(L)'
;MKKRIVFSAFFLALSVFNFAYAANDQIKLKRGCLKDYPQAVGQTDQTLLGIYEQVCDKKNADKKNDLLAQAAMRFHELGQNLNALLLVNQLKSQNIQGSLLTDVAFLSSVAIANDSLKEMREKQMRYLSEDLTYPPAKQLVEQIRQSVPAPDTSELKGITDASLKASQRNARAAATKHTNTKASTIKTSSSKAKATTTTPAKPAATATTTKSSANPFESLK
;
A
#
# COMPACT_ATOMS: atom_id res chain seq x y z
N MET A 1 -42.93 37.45 60.81
CA MET A 1 -43.66 36.29 60.25
C MET A 1 -43.35 36.16 58.77
N LYS A 2 -43.13 34.91 58.30
CA LYS A 2 -43.31 34.34 56.93
C LYS A 2 -42.66 35.10 55.74
N LYS A 3 -41.50 34.67 55.22
CA LYS A 3 -41.20 33.54 54.28
C LYS A 3 -41.52 33.83 52.80
N ARG A 4 -40.55 33.41 51.97
CA ARG A 4 -40.55 33.01 50.53
C ARG A 4 -40.11 34.11 49.55
N ILE A 5 -39.32 33.90 48.49
CA ILE A 5 -38.38 32.88 47.97
C ILE A 5 -38.00 33.40 46.55
N VAL A 6 -36.69 33.48 46.22
CA VAL A 6 -36.00 33.10 44.94
C VAL A 6 -36.44 33.84 43.62
N PHE A 7 -35.66 34.20 42.58
CA PHE A 7 -34.45 33.73 41.86
C PHE A 7 -33.72 34.97 41.26
N SER A 8 -32.40 35.14 41.39
CA SER A 8 -31.31 34.55 40.58
C SER A 8 -31.47 34.71 39.05
N ALA A 9 -30.74 35.66 38.47
CA ALA A 9 -30.24 35.56 37.10
C ALA A 9 -28.78 36.02 37.09
N PHE A 10 -27.94 35.01 36.94
CA PHE A 10 -26.50 34.96 37.03
C PHE A 10 -25.88 35.67 35.81
N PHE A 11 -25.12 36.76 36.00
CA PHE A 11 -24.23 37.26 34.95
C PHE A 11 -23.09 36.25 34.79
N LEU A 12 -23.18 35.44 33.73
CA LEU A 12 -22.15 34.52 33.28
C LEU A 12 -20.88 35.32 32.95
N ALA A 13 -19.95 35.35 33.89
CA ALA A 13 -18.54 35.48 33.59
C ALA A 13 -18.13 34.21 32.83
N LEU A 14 -18.28 34.23 31.51
CA LEU A 14 -17.64 33.26 30.62
C LEU A 14 -16.15 33.56 30.62
N SER A 15 -15.46 32.89 31.55
CA SER A 15 -14.07 32.53 31.45
C SER A 15 -13.82 31.90 30.08
N VAL A 16 -13.33 32.72 29.15
CA VAL A 16 -12.55 32.20 28.03
C VAL A 16 -11.26 31.68 28.67
N PHE A 17 -11.28 30.41 29.08
CA PHE A 17 -10.06 29.63 29.21
C PHE A 17 -9.45 29.57 27.81
N ASN A 18 -8.67 30.59 27.48
CA ASN A 18 -7.56 30.42 26.57
C ASN A 18 -6.67 29.37 27.25
N PHE A 19 -6.82 28.10 26.89
CA PHE A 19 -5.69 27.19 26.91
C PHE A 19 -4.74 27.64 25.81
N ALA A 20 -4.13 28.80 26.01
CA ALA A 20 -2.89 29.16 25.37
C ALA A 20 -1.82 28.30 26.05
N TYR A 21 -1.67 27.05 25.59
CA TYR A 21 -0.37 26.40 25.65
C TYR A 21 0.53 27.08 24.62
N ALA A 22 0.89 28.33 24.92
CA ALA A 22 2.02 29.01 24.32
C ALA A 22 3.26 28.65 25.13
N ALA A 23 3.68 27.39 25.02
CA ALA A 23 5.05 27.01 25.28
C ALA A 23 5.64 26.72 23.91
N ASN A 24 6.49 27.61 23.43
CA ASN A 24 7.32 27.40 22.26
C ASN A 24 8.46 26.41 22.62
N ASP A 25 8.09 25.30 23.27
CA ASP A 25 9.00 24.27 23.75
C ASP A 25 9.13 23.24 22.65
N GLN A 26 10.11 23.47 21.78
CA GLN A 26 10.57 22.43 20.87
C GLN A 26 10.96 21.21 21.71
N ILE A 27 10.29 20.09 21.48
CA ILE A 27 10.59 18.83 22.17
C ILE A 27 12.05 18.46 21.87
N LYS A 28 12.88 18.41 22.92
CA LYS A 28 14.29 18.02 22.80
C LYS A 28 14.51 16.65 23.44
N LEU A 29 14.76 15.66 22.60
CA LEU A 29 15.04 14.30 23.05
C LEU A 29 16.36 14.22 23.83
N LYS A 30 16.36 13.40 24.88
CA LYS A 30 17.57 13.11 25.66
C LYS A 30 18.61 12.42 24.78
N ARG A 31 19.91 12.69 25.02
CA ARG A 31 21.01 12.08 24.25
C ARG A 31 20.98 10.54 24.23
N GLY A 32 20.58 9.91 25.34
CA GLY A 32 20.42 8.45 25.41
C GLY A 32 19.34 7.92 24.46
N CYS A 33 18.20 8.63 24.37
CA CYS A 33 17.13 8.30 23.43
C CYS A 33 17.62 8.36 21.97
N LEU A 34 18.36 9.42 21.62
CA LEU A 34 18.93 9.58 20.27
C LEU A 34 20.02 8.55 19.93
N LYS A 35 20.67 7.95 20.93
CA LYS A 35 21.62 6.85 20.73
C LYS A 35 20.89 5.57 20.32
N ASP A 36 19.73 5.31 20.92
CA ASP A 36 18.92 4.12 20.64
C ASP A 36 18.10 4.28 19.35
N TYR A 37 17.76 5.52 18.98
CA TYR A 37 16.97 5.87 17.79
C TYR A 37 17.69 6.91 16.92
N PRO A 38 18.73 6.51 16.17
CA PRO A 38 19.54 7.43 15.36
C PRO A 38 18.74 8.17 14.27
N GLN A 39 17.66 7.57 13.76
CA GLN A 39 16.77 8.20 12.77
C GLN A 39 15.98 9.40 13.32
N ALA A 40 15.92 9.56 14.64
CA ALA A 40 15.31 10.72 15.30
C ALA A 40 16.28 11.92 15.41
N VAL A 41 17.56 11.74 15.10
CA VAL A 41 18.55 12.82 15.14
C VAL A 41 18.26 13.86 14.05
N GLY A 42 18.23 15.14 14.44
CA GLY A 42 18.00 16.25 13.50
C GLY A 42 16.55 16.42 13.05
N GLN A 43 15.62 15.59 13.55
CA GLN A 43 14.20 15.76 13.28
C GLN A 43 13.65 17.02 13.97
N THR A 44 12.72 17.69 13.30
CA THR A 44 12.11 18.94 13.78
C THR A 44 10.59 18.82 13.96
N ASP A 45 9.97 17.79 13.40
CA ASP A 45 8.54 17.54 13.51
C ASP A 45 8.15 17.22 14.95
N GLN A 46 7.32 18.08 15.55
CA GLN A 46 6.97 17.99 16.97
C GLN A 46 6.17 16.73 17.30
N THR A 47 5.32 16.26 16.37
CA THR A 47 4.56 15.02 16.55
C THR A 47 5.49 13.82 16.61
N LEU A 48 6.44 13.70 15.68
CA LEU A 48 7.44 12.64 15.66
C LEU A 48 8.32 12.67 16.92
N LEU A 49 8.80 13.85 17.31
CA LEU A 49 9.61 14.01 18.52
C LEU A 49 8.82 13.65 19.78
N GLY A 50 7.55 14.01 19.86
CA GLY A 50 6.66 13.62 20.95
C GLY A 50 6.45 12.11 21.04
N ILE A 51 6.32 11.41 19.91
CA ILE A 51 6.26 9.94 19.88
C ILE A 51 7.57 9.36 20.43
N TYR A 52 8.72 9.86 19.99
CA TYR A 52 10.02 9.37 20.48
C TYR A 52 10.27 9.67 21.95
N GLU A 53 9.76 10.78 22.48
CA GLU A 53 9.80 11.07 23.90
C GLU A 53 9.04 9.99 24.68
N GLN A 54 7.84 9.61 24.21
CA GLN A 54 7.04 8.55 24.83
C GLN A 54 7.73 7.18 24.73
N VAL A 55 8.33 6.85 23.58
CA VAL A 55 9.12 5.62 23.37
C VAL A 55 10.27 5.51 24.36
N CYS A 56 10.89 6.64 24.70
CA CYS A 56 12.05 6.70 25.59
C CYS A 56 11.67 6.84 27.07
N ASP A 57 10.39 7.03 27.39
CA ASP A 57 9.89 6.96 28.75
C ASP A 57 9.73 5.48 29.17
N LYS A 58 10.43 5.10 30.25
CA LYS A 58 10.37 3.75 30.82
C LYS A 58 8.96 3.36 31.27
N LYS A 59 8.07 4.33 31.52
CA LYS A 59 6.67 4.08 31.87
C LYS A 59 5.84 3.49 30.73
N ASN A 60 6.28 3.67 29.48
CA ASN A 60 5.58 3.18 28.28
C ASN A 60 6.25 1.94 27.67
N ALA A 61 7.01 1.16 28.46
CA ALA A 61 7.75 0.01 27.96
C ALA A 61 6.85 -1.05 27.30
N ASP A 62 5.61 -1.17 27.77
CA ASP A 62 4.55 -2.05 27.24
C ASP A 62 4.04 -1.59 25.87
N LYS A 63 3.95 -0.28 25.63
CA LYS A 63 3.44 0.33 24.38
C LYS A 63 4.54 0.70 23.39
N LYS A 64 5.80 0.42 23.73
CA LYS A 64 6.98 0.82 22.94
C LYS A 64 6.84 0.43 21.47
N ASN A 65 6.37 -0.78 21.18
CA ASN A 65 6.25 -1.28 19.81
C ASN A 65 5.17 -0.54 19.01
N ASP A 66 4.03 -0.27 19.63
CA ASP A 66 2.94 0.49 19.00
C ASP A 66 3.35 1.94 18.74
N LEU A 67 4.06 2.55 19.69
CA LEU A 67 4.62 3.90 19.52
C LEU A 67 5.66 3.94 18.40
N LEU A 68 6.51 2.93 18.28
CA LEU A 68 7.46 2.84 17.16
C LEU A 68 6.74 2.61 15.81
N ALA A 69 5.64 1.84 15.79
CA ALA A 69 4.82 1.70 14.59
C ALA A 69 4.16 3.05 14.20
N GLN A 70 3.69 3.83 15.18
CA GLN A 70 3.19 5.19 14.95
C GLN A 70 4.28 6.15 14.46
N ALA A 71 5.49 6.07 15.01
CA ALA A 71 6.62 6.85 14.51
C ALA A 71 6.94 6.49 13.05
N ALA A 72 6.84 5.21 12.67
CA ALA A 72 7.03 4.78 11.29
C ALA A 72 5.98 5.38 10.35
N MET A 73 4.71 5.39 10.77
CA MET A 73 3.64 6.08 10.03
C MET A 73 3.90 7.58 9.92
N ARG A 74 4.34 8.22 11.01
CA ARG A 74 4.66 9.65 10.99
C ARG A 74 5.81 9.97 10.04
N PHE A 75 6.85 9.13 9.96
CA PHE A 75 7.91 9.29 8.96
C PHE A 75 7.36 9.22 7.53
N HIS A 76 6.44 8.29 7.25
CA HIS A 76 5.79 8.21 5.94
C HIS A 76 5.01 9.50 5.61
N GLU A 77 4.21 10.00 6.56
CA GLU A 77 3.46 11.26 6.40
C GLU A 77 4.38 12.47 6.12
N LEU A 78 5.59 12.46 6.67
CA LEU A 78 6.62 13.48 6.43
C LEU A 78 7.40 13.27 5.12
N GLY A 79 7.04 12.27 4.31
CA GLY A 79 7.76 11.90 3.09
C GLY A 79 9.10 11.20 3.33
N GLN A 80 9.44 10.90 4.58
CA GLN A 80 10.68 10.22 4.97
C GLN A 80 10.53 8.69 4.88
N ASN A 81 10.13 8.21 3.71
CA ASN A 81 9.74 6.80 3.48
C ASN A 81 10.85 5.79 3.79
N LEU A 82 12.13 6.17 3.62
CA LEU A 82 13.26 5.31 3.99
C LEU A 82 13.38 5.13 5.51
N ASN A 83 13.16 6.19 6.30
CA ASN A 83 13.16 6.11 7.76
C ASN A 83 11.96 5.30 8.27
N ALA A 84 10.79 5.46 7.62
CA ALA A 84 9.63 4.63 7.90
C ALA A 84 9.93 3.13 7.69
N LEU A 85 10.49 2.76 6.53
CA LEU A 85 10.85 1.38 6.23
C LEU A 85 11.95 0.83 7.15
N LEU A 86 12.95 1.64 7.52
CA LEU A 86 13.97 1.24 8.48
C LEU A 86 13.32 0.79 9.80
N LEU A 87 12.38 1.58 10.31
CA LEU A 87 11.71 1.29 11.57
C LEU A 87 10.78 0.07 11.46
N VAL A 88 10.03 -0.03 10.36
CA VAL A 88 9.20 -1.21 10.06
C VAL A 88 10.06 -2.49 10.04
N ASN A 89 11.21 -2.46 9.36
CA ASN A 89 12.08 -3.63 9.25
C ASN A 89 12.72 -4.00 10.59
N GLN A 90 13.08 -3.00 11.41
CA GLN A 90 13.56 -3.22 12.77
C GLN A 90 12.50 -3.89 13.67
N LEU A 91 11.23 -3.51 13.54
CA LEU A 91 10.14 -4.14 14.30
C LEU A 91 9.87 -5.57 13.79
N LYS A 92 9.83 -5.76 12.47
CA LYS A 92 9.65 -7.08 11.86
C LYS A 92 10.77 -8.06 12.23
N SER A 93 12.03 -7.62 12.30
CA SER A 93 13.16 -8.48 12.70
C SER A 93 13.07 -8.94 14.16
N GLN A 94 12.28 -8.24 14.99
CA GLN A 94 11.94 -8.62 16.35
C GLN A 94 10.65 -9.46 16.43
N ASN A 95 10.15 -9.96 15.31
CA ASN A 95 8.88 -10.70 15.19
C ASN A 95 7.63 -9.88 15.59
N ILE A 96 7.72 -8.54 15.57
CA ILE A 96 6.57 -7.67 15.82
C ILE A 96 5.78 -7.53 14.51
N GLN A 97 4.49 -7.81 14.57
CA GLN A 97 3.57 -7.77 13.45
C GLN A 97 2.33 -6.94 13.81
N GLY A 98 1.71 -6.33 12.80
CA GLY A 98 0.49 -5.55 12.96
C GLY A 98 0.08 -4.93 11.63
N SER A 99 -1.22 -4.66 11.47
CA SER A 99 -1.76 -4.05 10.25
C SER A 99 -1.09 -2.71 9.95
N LEU A 100 -0.89 -1.87 10.97
CA LEU A 100 -0.19 -0.59 10.80
C LEU A 100 1.22 -0.76 10.20
N LEU A 101 1.96 -1.81 10.59
CA LEU A 101 3.29 -2.06 10.02
C LEU A 101 3.23 -2.54 8.58
N THR A 102 2.23 -3.34 8.21
CA THR A 102 2.02 -3.72 6.80
C THR A 102 1.56 -2.54 5.96
N ASP A 103 0.72 -1.68 6.51
CA ASP A 103 0.21 -0.47 5.85
C ASP A 103 1.36 0.51 5.60
N VAL A 104 2.14 0.84 6.63
CA VAL A 104 3.30 1.73 6.51
C VAL A 104 4.33 1.16 5.54
N ALA A 105 4.59 -0.15 5.58
CA ALA A 105 5.49 -0.81 4.64
C ALA A 105 5.02 -0.58 3.20
N PHE A 106 3.76 -0.89 2.93
CA PHE A 106 3.18 -0.78 1.60
C PHE A 106 3.18 0.67 1.11
N LEU A 107 2.65 1.60 1.91
CA LEU A 107 2.57 3.02 1.58
C LEU A 107 3.96 3.63 1.31
N SER A 108 4.94 3.34 2.16
CA SER A 108 6.31 3.84 1.99
C SER A 108 7.00 3.25 0.76
N SER A 109 6.81 1.95 0.49
CA SER A 109 7.34 1.30 -0.71
C SER A 109 6.72 1.85 -1.98
N VAL A 110 5.41 2.10 -2.00
CA VAL A 110 4.71 2.72 -3.14
C VAL A 110 5.24 4.13 -3.39
N ALA A 111 5.43 4.94 -2.34
CA ALA A 111 5.99 6.27 -2.47
C ALA A 111 7.40 6.26 -3.08
N ILE A 112 8.29 5.39 -2.58
CA ILE A 112 9.65 5.23 -3.12
C ILE A 112 9.63 4.75 -4.58
N ALA A 113 8.77 3.78 -4.91
CA ALA A 113 8.63 3.28 -6.27
C ALA A 113 8.15 4.40 -7.21
N ASN A 114 7.19 5.21 -6.77
CA ASN A 114 6.69 6.36 -7.53
C ASN A 114 7.78 7.41 -7.76
N ASP A 115 8.57 7.75 -6.73
CA ASP A 115 9.68 8.70 -6.88
C ASP A 115 10.76 8.16 -7.83
N SER A 116 11.06 6.86 -7.75
CA SER A 116 11.97 6.18 -8.68
C SER A 116 11.45 6.23 -10.12
N LEU A 117 10.15 6.00 -10.33
CA LEU A 117 9.51 6.11 -11.64
C LEU A 117 9.58 7.54 -12.20
N LYS A 118 9.35 8.55 -11.36
CA LYS A 118 9.51 9.96 -11.74
C LYS A 118 10.94 10.26 -12.14
N GLU A 119 11.92 9.85 -11.33
CA GLU A 119 13.34 10.03 -11.67
C GLU A 119 13.72 9.35 -13.00
N MET A 120 13.26 8.13 -13.22
CA MET A 120 13.46 7.41 -14.47
C MET A 120 12.89 8.16 -15.67
N ARG A 121 11.68 8.71 -15.55
CA ARG A 121 10.98 9.38 -16.64
C ARG A 121 11.45 10.81 -16.88
N GLU A 122 11.67 11.57 -15.82
CA GLU A 122 11.87 13.02 -15.86
C GLU A 122 13.36 13.39 -15.91
N LYS A 123 14.23 12.62 -15.23
CA LYS A 123 15.67 12.90 -15.19
C LYS A 123 16.46 11.99 -16.13
N GLN A 124 16.12 10.71 -16.16
CA GLN A 124 16.84 9.72 -16.98
C GLN A 124 16.20 9.52 -18.37
N MET A 125 15.03 10.12 -18.62
CA MET A 125 14.30 10.06 -19.88
C MET A 125 14.10 8.63 -20.42
N ARG A 126 13.92 7.65 -19.52
CA ARG A 126 13.77 6.24 -19.88
C ARG A 126 12.50 5.62 -19.32
N TYR A 127 12.04 4.60 -20.04
CA TYR A 127 10.94 3.74 -19.61
C TYR A 127 11.44 2.59 -18.74
N LEU A 128 10.48 1.83 -18.21
CA LEU A 128 10.77 0.52 -17.62
C LEU A 128 11.29 -0.43 -18.70
N SER A 129 12.34 -1.17 -18.37
CA SER A 129 12.90 -2.23 -19.20
C SER A 129 12.06 -3.50 -19.14
N GLU A 130 11.94 -4.18 -20.28
CA GLU A 130 11.16 -5.42 -20.43
C GLU A 130 11.68 -6.56 -19.54
N ASP A 131 13.00 -6.66 -19.35
CA ASP A 131 13.61 -7.80 -18.66
C ASP A 131 13.74 -7.64 -17.14
N LEU A 132 13.84 -6.39 -16.64
CA LEU A 132 14.23 -6.15 -15.24
C LEU A 132 13.16 -5.41 -14.44
N THR A 133 12.64 -4.29 -14.95
CA THR A 133 11.83 -3.37 -14.14
C THR A 133 10.34 -3.44 -14.44
N TYR A 134 9.96 -3.78 -15.68
CA TYR A 134 8.56 -3.93 -16.06
C TYR A 134 7.87 -5.18 -15.46
N PRO A 135 8.48 -6.39 -15.46
CA PRO A 135 7.83 -7.59 -14.91
C PRO A 135 7.38 -7.46 -13.45
N PRO A 136 8.23 -7.01 -12.49
CA PRO A 136 7.78 -6.85 -11.10
C PRO A 136 6.76 -5.73 -10.93
N ALA A 137 6.85 -4.64 -11.71
CA ALA A 137 5.86 -3.57 -11.68
C ALA A 137 4.48 -4.07 -12.15
N LYS A 138 4.44 -4.87 -13.22
CA LYS A 138 3.21 -5.48 -13.73
C LYS A 138 2.59 -6.42 -12.71
N GLN A 139 3.40 -7.24 -12.04
CA GLN A 139 2.94 -8.14 -10.98
C GLN A 139 2.30 -7.36 -9.82
N LEU A 140 2.92 -6.26 -9.38
CA LEU A 140 2.37 -5.42 -8.32
C LEU A 140 1.00 -4.84 -8.70
N VAL A 141 0.87 -4.32 -9.93
CA VAL A 141 -0.42 -3.79 -10.42
C VAL A 141 -1.52 -4.86 -10.40
N GLU A 142 -1.19 -6.08 -10.79
CA GLU A 142 -2.14 -7.19 -10.77
C GLU A 142 -2.54 -7.59 -9.34
N GLN A 143 -1.58 -7.66 -8.42
CA GLN A 143 -1.86 -7.92 -7.00
C GLN A 143 -2.74 -6.83 -6.37
N ILE A 144 -2.53 -5.56 -6.74
CA ILE A 144 -3.39 -4.44 -6.32
C ILE A 144 -4.81 -4.63 -6.83
N ARG A 145 -4.99 -5.01 -8.11
CA ARG A 145 -6.32 -5.26 -8.69
C ARG A 145 -7.06 -6.40 -7.98
N GLN A 146 -6.34 -7.42 -7.54
CA GLN A 146 -6.91 -8.54 -6.78
C GLN A 146 -7.24 -8.17 -5.33
N SER A 147 -6.69 -7.06 -4.83
CA SER A 147 -6.83 -6.60 -3.45
C SER A 147 -7.78 -5.40 -3.33
N VAL A 148 -8.55 -5.09 -4.38
CA VAL A 148 -9.53 -4.00 -4.30
C VAL A 148 -10.56 -4.31 -3.20
N PRO A 149 -11.00 -3.28 -2.44
CA PRO A 149 -12.02 -3.48 -1.42
C PRO A 149 -13.24 -4.19 -1.99
N ALA A 150 -13.83 -5.10 -1.20
CA ALA A 150 -15.06 -5.77 -1.59
C ALA A 150 -16.14 -4.71 -1.92
N PRO A 151 -16.87 -4.87 -3.03
CA PRO A 151 -17.93 -3.92 -3.39
C PRO A 151 -18.94 -3.84 -2.24
N ASP A 152 -19.38 -2.63 -1.93
CA ASP A 152 -20.38 -2.40 -0.91
C ASP A 152 -21.70 -3.07 -1.33
N THR A 153 -22.07 -4.13 -0.61
CA THR A 153 -23.32 -4.87 -0.85
C THR A 153 -24.48 -4.36 -0.01
N SER A 154 -24.28 -3.28 0.76
CA SER A 154 -25.30 -2.72 1.65
C SER A 154 -26.55 -2.24 0.90
N GLU A 155 -26.42 -1.87 -0.38
CA GLU A 155 -27.55 -1.49 -1.24
C GLU A 155 -28.06 -2.62 -2.16
N LEU A 156 -27.41 -3.79 -2.17
CA LEU A 156 -27.93 -4.93 -2.91
C LEU A 156 -29.16 -5.45 -2.16
N LYS A 157 -30.35 -5.05 -2.63
CA LYS A 157 -31.60 -5.73 -2.28
C LYS A 157 -31.38 -7.23 -2.46
N GLY A 158 -31.44 -7.97 -1.35
CA GLY A 158 -31.27 -9.41 -1.34
C GLY A 158 -32.12 -10.04 -2.43
N ILE A 159 -31.53 -10.97 -3.18
CA ILE A 159 -32.25 -11.76 -4.17
C ILE A 159 -33.31 -12.55 -3.39
N THR A 160 -34.56 -12.08 -3.46
CA THR A 160 -35.70 -12.78 -2.87
C THR A 160 -36.25 -13.77 -3.89
N ASP A 161 -36.91 -14.84 -3.43
CA ASP A 161 -37.57 -15.79 -4.33
C ASP A 161 -38.56 -15.12 -5.31
N ALA A 162 -39.08 -13.94 -4.94
CA ALA A 162 -39.89 -13.10 -5.80
C ALA A 162 -39.09 -12.48 -6.97
N SER A 163 -37.85 -12.05 -6.76
CA SER A 163 -37.00 -11.50 -7.84
C SER A 163 -36.50 -12.59 -8.79
N LEU A 164 -36.25 -13.81 -8.28
CA LEU A 164 -35.93 -14.98 -9.10
C LEU A 164 -37.12 -15.40 -9.98
N LYS A 165 -38.34 -15.43 -9.41
CA LYS A 165 -39.57 -15.72 -10.17
C LYS A 165 -39.89 -14.64 -11.20
N ALA A 166 -39.63 -13.36 -10.90
CA ALA A 166 -39.83 -12.26 -11.85
C ALA A 166 -38.84 -12.34 -13.02
N SER A 167 -37.56 -12.65 -12.76
CA SER A 167 -36.55 -12.85 -13.81
C SER A 167 -36.88 -14.05 -14.72
N GLN A 168 -37.35 -15.16 -14.15
CA GLN A 168 -37.80 -16.32 -14.94
C GLN A 168 -39.05 -16.02 -15.79
N ARG A 169 -39.97 -15.18 -15.32
CA ARG A 169 -41.13 -14.73 -16.11
C ARG A 169 -40.71 -13.84 -17.28
N ASN A 170 -39.74 -12.95 -17.08
CA ASN A 170 -39.22 -12.07 -18.13
C ASN A 170 -38.40 -12.85 -19.17
N ALA A 171 -37.66 -13.89 -18.77
CA ALA A 171 -36.96 -14.79 -19.70
C ALA A 171 -37.95 -15.60 -20.58
N ARG A 172 -39.10 -16.01 -20.03
CA ARG A 172 -40.16 -16.69 -20.80
C ARG A 172 -40.90 -15.77 -21.78
N ALA A 173 -41.01 -14.47 -21.47
CA ALA A 173 -41.61 -13.48 -22.37
C ALA A 173 -40.68 -13.11 -23.55
N ALA A 174 -39.35 -13.22 -23.39
CA ALA A 174 -38.41 -13.03 -24.49
C ALA A 174 -38.35 -14.24 -25.45
N ALA A 175 -38.66 -15.44 -24.97
CA ALA A 175 -38.67 -16.66 -25.78
C ALA A 175 -39.85 -16.77 -26.76
N THR A 176 -40.86 -15.89 -26.68
CA THR A 176 -42.06 -15.91 -27.54
C THR A 176 -42.03 -14.92 -28.71
N LYS A 177 -40.93 -14.18 -28.91
CA LYS A 177 -40.74 -13.22 -30.02
C LYS A 177 -39.65 -13.62 -31.04
N HIS A 178 -39.46 -14.92 -31.28
CA HIS A 178 -38.67 -15.39 -32.42
C HIS A 178 -39.52 -16.25 -33.35
N THR A 179 -40.27 -15.58 -34.23
CA THR A 179 -40.65 -16.14 -35.52
C THR A 179 -40.26 -15.17 -36.62
N ASN A 180 -39.52 -15.72 -37.59
CA ASN A 180 -39.28 -15.23 -38.94
C ASN A 180 -38.40 -13.99 -39.13
N THR A 181 -37.09 -14.22 -39.31
CA THR A 181 -36.37 -13.72 -40.49
C THR A 181 -35.11 -14.54 -40.78
N LYS A 182 -35.24 -15.37 -41.82
CA LYS A 182 -34.26 -15.83 -42.82
C LYS A 182 -32.78 -15.84 -42.41
N ALA A 183 -32.29 -17.07 -42.24
CA ALA A 183 -30.88 -17.43 -42.35
C ALA A 183 -30.31 -17.03 -43.72
N SER A 184 -29.31 -16.14 -43.72
CA SER A 184 -28.41 -15.97 -44.86
C SER A 184 -27.19 -16.84 -44.64
N THR A 185 -27.12 -17.91 -45.42
CA THR A 185 -26.01 -18.85 -45.49
C THR A 185 -24.78 -18.13 -46.05
N ILE A 186 -23.83 -17.74 -45.19
CA ILE A 186 -22.49 -17.41 -45.65
C ILE A 186 -21.73 -18.72 -45.82
N LYS A 187 -21.41 -19.02 -47.08
CA LYS A 187 -20.69 -20.19 -47.53
C LYS A 187 -19.30 -20.27 -46.89
N THR A 188 -18.99 -21.49 -46.50
CA THR A 188 -17.67 -22.06 -46.28
C THR A 188 -16.69 -21.79 -47.44
N SER A 189 -15.48 -21.36 -47.10
CA SER A 189 -14.27 -21.82 -47.82
C SER A 189 -13.10 -21.90 -46.85
N SER A 190 -12.96 -23.09 -46.26
CA SER A 190 -11.74 -23.55 -45.62
C SER A 190 -10.67 -23.83 -46.69
N SER A 191 -9.64 -23.01 -46.79
CA SER A 191 -8.42 -23.37 -47.52
C SER A 191 -7.46 -24.07 -46.57
N LYS A 192 -7.40 -25.40 -46.69
CA LYS A 192 -6.43 -26.27 -46.03
C LYS A 192 -5.14 -26.32 -46.87
N ALA A 193 -4.02 -26.34 -46.15
CA ALA A 193 -2.69 -26.85 -46.51
C ALA A 193 -1.79 -26.04 -47.45
N LYS A 194 -0.65 -25.59 -46.90
CA LYS A 194 0.64 -26.11 -47.36
C LYS A 194 1.59 -26.28 -46.17
N ALA A 195 1.65 -27.51 -45.67
CA ALA A 195 2.76 -28.00 -44.88
C ALA A 195 3.97 -28.13 -45.82
N THR A 196 5.12 -27.57 -45.44
CA THR A 196 6.40 -27.95 -46.01
C THR A 196 7.22 -28.55 -44.89
N THR A 197 7.33 -29.87 -44.95
CA THR A 197 8.22 -30.71 -44.19
C THR A 197 9.62 -30.57 -44.78
N THR A 198 10.61 -30.16 -43.98
CA THR A 198 11.99 -30.59 -44.16
C THR A 198 12.50 -31.14 -42.83
N THR A 199 13.00 -32.36 -42.94
CA THR A 199 13.42 -33.33 -41.95
C THR A 199 14.74 -32.94 -41.23
N PRO A 200 15.14 -33.70 -40.19
CA PRO A 200 15.85 -33.21 -39.01
C PRO A 200 17.37 -33.40 -39.06
N ALA A 201 18.08 -32.61 -38.25
CA ALA A 201 19.45 -32.93 -37.81
C ALA A 201 19.53 -32.93 -36.28
N LYS A 202 19.98 -34.06 -35.73
CA LYS A 202 20.36 -34.34 -34.34
C LYS A 202 21.59 -35.29 -34.45
N PRO A 203 22.45 -35.49 -33.43
CA PRO A 203 23.02 -34.62 -32.37
C PRO A 203 24.56 -34.60 -32.41
N ALA A 204 25.21 -33.75 -31.63
CA ALA A 204 26.53 -34.08 -31.05
C ALA A 204 26.63 -33.56 -29.63
N ALA A 205 27.12 -34.42 -28.74
CA ALA A 205 27.14 -34.27 -27.30
C ALA A 205 28.55 -33.90 -26.78
N THR A 206 28.55 -33.27 -25.60
CA THR A 206 29.53 -33.37 -24.49
C THR A 206 31.02 -33.10 -24.74
N ALA A 207 31.53 -32.09 -24.01
CA ALA A 207 32.74 -32.25 -23.20
C ALA A 207 32.66 -31.35 -21.95
N THR A 208 33.25 -31.85 -20.88
CA THR A 208 33.03 -31.55 -19.47
C THR A 208 34.20 -30.73 -18.90
N THR A 209 33.92 -29.90 -17.87
CA THR A 209 34.82 -29.44 -16.77
C THR A 209 36.11 -28.67 -17.10
N THR A 210 36.33 -27.50 -16.46
CA THR A 210 37.38 -27.25 -15.43
C THR A 210 37.21 -25.85 -14.80
N LYS A 211 37.44 -25.76 -13.48
CA LYS A 211 37.42 -24.55 -12.63
C LYS A 211 38.50 -23.52 -13.04
N SER A 212 38.20 -22.22 -12.93
CA SER A 212 39.10 -21.26 -12.28
C SER A 212 38.37 -19.94 -11.99
N SER A 213 38.43 -19.51 -10.74
CA SER A 213 37.91 -18.23 -10.24
C SER A 213 38.75 -17.07 -10.79
N ALA A 214 38.15 -16.20 -11.59
CA ALA A 214 38.72 -14.89 -11.92
C ALA A 214 37.79 -13.80 -11.37
N ASN A 215 38.34 -12.95 -10.49
CA ASN A 215 37.63 -11.87 -9.83
C ASN A 215 37.20 -10.79 -10.85
N PRO A 216 35.95 -10.30 -10.82
CA PRO A 216 35.41 -9.39 -11.82
C PRO A 216 35.83 -7.91 -11.65
N PHE A 217 36.81 -7.60 -10.79
CA PHE A 217 37.20 -6.23 -10.44
C PHE A 217 38.60 -5.82 -10.92
N GLU A 218 39.27 -6.65 -11.72
CA GLU A 218 40.67 -6.39 -12.16
C GLU A 218 40.80 -5.35 -13.29
N SER A 219 39.68 -4.90 -13.86
CA SER A 219 39.64 -3.92 -14.95
C SER A 219 39.46 -2.45 -14.51
N LEU A 220 39.65 -2.14 -13.22
CA LEU A 220 39.41 -0.80 -12.65
C LEU A 220 40.69 -0.12 -12.13
N LYS A 221 41.86 -0.41 -12.71
CA LYS A 221 43.12 0.24 -12.33
C LYS A 221 43.72 1.07 -13.45
#